data_AF-A0A7C6CZ61-F1
#
_entry.id   AF-A0A7C6CZ61-F1
#
_cell.length_a   1.000
_cell.length_b   1.000
_cell.length_c   1.000
_cell.angle_alpha   90.00
_cell.angle_beta   90.00
_cell.angle_gamma   90.00
#
_symmetry.space_group_name_H-M   'P 1'
#
loop_
_entity.id
_entity.type
_entity.pdbx_description
1 polymer ?
#
loop_
_entity_poly.entity_id
_entity_poly.type
_entity_poly.pdbx_seq_one_letter_code
_entity_poly.pdbx_strand_id
1 'polypeptide(L)'
;MFEYYIDYLNQNDRITNYAFEEFEKNYYSNFFSESITNYICSISRGEKNQSQSNSELHTGSADGKFQLGCSRENPTSGSRFQNGVPFYNTNFYDRLQKGDIFLENDLSHCYHVGIVTDLDYPVTQFSSQNTYIQVIEAIDNSSGVQFGYLDDQRIIENKFEIYRYYQGITDYQFNLIYAFLDEQIGDDYKLHNHVQTSYYCNDWYCGELVYAAYYYAGINIAPSFTDLNSSFLIGTTICNGITAERIHLDKDLFLILQMVRKNFSSYTIRIINCSNFYISAYYNSKMCFENDAKNWVNLNDIHCTDIFSYSYVEVSISMNWFATHVTTSFCLINLNRKERLITYANELSDTGLTSYNNVKFE
;
A
#
# COMPACT_ATOMS: atom_id res chain seq x y z
N MET A 1 -11.96 -14.27 -29.44
CA MET A 1 -12.52 -15.48 -28.80
C MET A 1 -14.03 -15.55 -28.99
N PHE A 2 -14.78 -14.50 -28.65
CA PHE A 2 -16.21 -14.36 -28.96
C PHE A 2 -16.53 -14.55 -30.46
N GLU A 3 -15.81 -13.86 -31.36
CA GLU A 3 -16.01 -14.02 -32.81
C GLU A 3 -15.78 -15.47 -33.29
N TYR A 4 -14.78 -16.16 -32.73
CA TYR A 4 -14.48 -17.56 -33.06
C TYR A 4 -15.56 -18.53 -32.54
N TYR A 5 -16.20 -18.19 -31.41
CA TYR A 5 -17.31 -18.95 -30.83
C TYR A 5 -18.62 -18.74 -31.62
N ILE A 6 -18.88 -17.51 -32.06
CA ILE A 6 -19.99 -17.19 -32.97
C ILE A 6 -19.82 -17.90 -34.31
N ASP A 7 -18.61 -17.90 -34.87
CA ASP A 7 -18.28 -18.65 -36.09
C ASP A 7 -18.48 -20.16 -35.92
N TYR A 8 -18.09 -20.73 -34.77
CA TYR A 8 -18.34 -22.14 -34.45
C TYR A 8 -19.84 -22.47 -34.36
N LEU A 9 -20.64 -21.61 -33.71
CA LEU A 9 -22.09 -21.82 -33.61
C LEU A 9 -22.79 -21.73 -34.97
N ASN A 10 -22.38 -20.76 -35.80
CA ASN A 10 -22.88 -20.58 -37.15
C ASN A 10 -22.52 -21.76 -38.08
N GLN A 11 -21.30 -22.30 -37.96
CA GLN A 11 -20.86 -23.48 -38.73
C GLN A 11 -21.59 -24.78 -38.35
N ASN A 12 -22.27 -24.81 -37.21
CA ASN A 12 -23.00 -25.98 -36.70
C ASN A 12 -24.53 -25.77 -36.69
N ASP A 13 -25.05 -24.86 -37.52
CA ASP A 13 -26.49 -24.52 -37.65
C ASP A 13 -27.19 -24.15 -36.33
N ARG A 14 -26.42 -23.64 -35.36
CA ARG A 14 -26.97 -23.11 -34.11
C ARG A 14 -27.09 -21.60 -34.23
N ILE A 15 -28.13 -21.14 -34.94
CA ILE A 15 -28.44 -19.72 -35.04
C ILE A 15 -28.88 -19.24 -33.66
N THR A 16 -28.10 -18.34 -33.06
CA THR A 16 -28.48 -17.69 -31.81
C THR A 16 -28.37 -16.18 -31.96
N ASN A 17 -29.39 -15.45 -31.50
CA ASN A 17 -29.31 -14.01 -31.25
C ASN A 17 -28.61 -13.80 -29.90
N TYR A 18 -27.39 -14.31 -29.74
CA TYR A 18 -26.62 -14.12 -28.51
C TYR A 18 -26.05 -12.71 -28.51
N ALA A 19 -26.51 -11.88 -27.58
CA ALA A 19 -25.83 -10.64 -27.24
C ALA A 19 -24.50 -10.97 -26.54
N PHE A 20 -23.48 -10.12 -26.72
CA PHE A 20 -22.16 -10.29 -26.09
C PHE A 20 -22.28 -10.46 -24.55
N GLU A 21 -23.22 -9.73 -23.94
CA GLU A 21 -23.52 -9.80 -22.51
C GLU A 21 -24.03 -11.19 -22.06
N GLU A 22 -24.76 -11.89 -22.92
CA GLU A 22 -25.27 -13.24 -22.65
C GLU A 22 -24.18 -14.31 -22.82
N PHE A 23 -23.18 -14.04 -23.68
CA PHE A 23 -21.99 -14.88 -23.81
C PHE A 23 -21.09 -14.75 -22.58
N GLU A 24 -20.81 -13.55 -22.07
CA GLU A 24 -19.98 -13.38 -20.86
C GLU A 24 -20.63 -14.08 -19.66
N LYS A 25 -21.95 -13.89 -19.49
CA LYS A 25 -22.70 -14.57 -18.43
C LYS A 25 -22.58 -16.10 -18.49
N ASN A 26 -22.61 -16.69 -19.68
CA ASN A 26 -22.56 -18.15 -19.86
C ASN A 26 -21.15 -18.73 -19.92
N TYR A 27 -20.17 -18.01 -20.48
CA TYR A 27 -18.80 -18.48 -20.63
C TYR A 27 -18.11 -18.56 -19.26
N TYR A 28 -18.27 -17.52 -18.43
CA TYR A 28 -17.72 -17.49 -17.09
C TYR A 28 -18.51 -18.35 -16.09
N SER A 29 -19.81 -18.61 -16.33
CA SER A 29 -20.60 -19.51 -15.47
C SER A 29 -20.34 -20.99 -15.75
N ASN A 30 -20.06 -21.38 -16.99
CA ASN A 30 -20.00 -22.81 -17.40
C ASN A 30 -18.58 -23.40 -17.39
N PHE A 31 -17.51 -22.58 -17.34
CA PHE A 31 -16.14 -23.12 -17.30
C PHE A 31 -15.77 -23.75 -15.94
N PHE A 32 -16.56 -23.52 -14.88
CA PHE A 32 -16.26 -23.99 -13.53
C PHE A 32 -17.31 -24.92 -12.90
N SER A 33 -18.46 -25.18 -13.54
CA SER A 33 -19.63 -25.69 -12.79
C SER A 33 -19.92 -27.19 -12.82
N GLU A 34 -19.31 -28.03 -13.65
CA GLU A 34 -19.85 -29.41 -13.80
C GLU A 34 -19.16 -30.53 -13.00
N SER A 35 -17.91 -30.40 -12.57
CA SER A 35 -17.22 -31.55 -11.92
C SER A 35 -17.12 -31.48 -10.39
N ILE A 36 -17.23 -30.30 -9.77
CA ILE A 36 -17.02 -30.14 -8.32
C ILE A 36 -18.35 -29.87 -7.56
N THR A 37 -19.29 -29.14 -8.15
CA THR A 37 -20.55 -28.75 -7.50
C THR A 37 -21.44 -29.93 -7.11
N ASN A 38 -21.49 -30.97 -7.95
CA ASN A 38 -22.29 -32.18 -7.67
C ASN A 38 -21.69 -33.05 -6.55
N TYR A 39 -20.39 -32.96 -6.29
CA TYR A 39 -19.74 -33.67 -5.19
C TYR A 39 -19.99 -32.99 -3.84
N ILE A 40 -19.93 -31.64 -3.81
CA ILE A 40 -20.07 -30.83 -2.59
C ILE A 40 -21.53 -30.77 -2.10
N CYS A 41 -22.53 -30.73 -2.99
CA CYS A 41 -23.95 -30.69 -2.58
C CYS A 41 -24.46 -31.98 -1.90
N SER A 42 -23.75 -33.10 -2.00
CA SER A 42 -24.13 -34.34 -1.31
C SER A 42 -23.69 -34.41 0.16
N ILE A 43 -22.74 -33.56 0.60
CA ILE A 43 -22.15 -33.61 1.95
C ILE A 43 -22.87 -32.66 2.93
N SER A 44 -23.52 -31.60 2.44
CA SER A 44 -24.05 -30.50 3.26
C SER A 44 -25.52 -30.61 3.70
N ARG A 45 -26.14 -31.79 3.58
CA ARG A 45 -27.50 -32.05 4.13
C ARG A 45 -27.54 -32.72 5.51
N GLY A 46 -26.41 -32.83 6.20
CA GLY A 46 -26.32 -33.34 7.57
C GLY A 46 -26.03 -32.25 8.59
N GLU A 47 -27.05 -31.87 9.33
CA GLU A 47 -27.01 -31.30 10.70
C GLU A 47 -26.62 -29.82 10.90
N LYS A 48 -27.66 -29.03 11.20
CA LYS A 48 -27.61 -27.75 11.92
C LYS A 48 -27.36 -28.01 13.41
N ASN A 49 -26.55 -27.16 14.06
CA ASN A 49 -26.90 -26.34 15.23
C ASN A 49 -25.65 -25.83 15.95
N GLN A 50 -25.43 -24.51 16.01
CA GLN A 50 -25.56 -23.69 17.22
C GLN A 50 -24.99 -22.29 17.02
N SER A 51 -25.68 -21.34 17.62
CA SER A 51 -25.42 -19.90 17.71
C SER A 51 -24.03 -19.56 18.26
N GLN A 52 -23.38 -18.55 17.67
CA GLN A 52 -22.37 -17.76 18.34
C GLN A 52 -22.62 -16.26 18.19
N SER A 53 -22.30 -15.57 19.27
CA SER A 53 -22.51 -14.16 19.58
C SER A 53 -21.83 -13.22 18.59
N ASN A 54 -22.58 -12.21 18.14
CA ASN A 54 -22.07 -11.04 17.44
C ASN A 54 -21.15 -10.24 18.37
N SER A 55 -19.84 -10.37 18.19
CA SER A 55 -18.91 -9.29 18.47
C SER A 55 -18.86 -8.40 17.24
N GLU A 56 -19.32 -7.15 17.35
CA GLU A 56 -19.20 -6.15 16.29
C GLU A 56 -17.72 -5.87 16.04
N LEU A 57 -17.16 -6.57 15.05
CA LEU A 57 -15.85 -6.29 14.49
C LEU A 57 -16.00 -5.06 13.58
N HIS A 58 -15.66 -3.88 14.10
CA HIS A 58 -15.49 -2.69 13.29
C HIS A 58 -14.15 -2.79 12.54
N THR A 59 -14.22 -2.86 11.22
CA THR A 59 -13.07 -3.04 10.33
C THR A 59 -13.05 -1.91 9.31
N GLY A 60 -12.78 -0.69 9.76
CA GLY A 60 -12.65 0.45 8.87
C GLY A 60 -11.62 1.43 9.39
N SER A 61 -10.83 1.98 8.47
CA SER A 61 -10.04 3.19 8.70
C SER A 61 -11.01 4.33 8.98
N ALA A 62 -11.24 4.63 10.26
CA ALA A 62 -12.24 5.60 10.70
C ALA A 62 -11.88 7.07 10.35
N ASP A 63 -10.71 7.31 9.76
CA ASP A 63 -10.23 8.65 9.49
C ASP A 63 -10.66 9.11 8.09
N GLY A 64 -11.82 9.79 8.03
CA GLY A 64 -12.40 10.37 6.81
C GLY A 64 -11.51 11.38 6.07
N LYS A 65 -10.33 11.68 6.60
CA LYS A 65 -9.38 12.68 6.09
C LYS A 65 -8.82 12.36 4.71
N PHE A 66 -8.69 11.09 4.36
CA PHE A 66 -8.06 10.65 3.09
C PHE A 66 -9.08 10.21 2.03
N GLN A 67 -10.37 10.44 2.29
CA GLN A 67 -11.48 10.03 1.46
C GLN A 67 -11.90 11.19 0.56
N LEU A 68 -12.18 10.89 -0.71
CA LEU A 68 -12.71 11.87 -1.65
C LEU A 68 -14.22 11.69 -1.85
N GLY A 69 -14.77 10.49 -1.66
CA GLY A 69 -16.19 10.15 -1.88
C GLY A 69 -16.46 9.49 -3.24
N CYS A 70 -17.71 9.13 -3.51
CA CYS A 70 -18.11 8.29 -4.65
C CYS A 70 -18.32 9.06 -5.97
N SER A 71 -18.19 10.39 -5.99
CA SER A 71 -18.34 11.17 -7.22
C SER A 71 -17.01 11.31 -7.96
N ARG A 72 -17.00 11.02 -9.26
CA ARG A 72 -15.84 11.24 -10.12
C ARG A 72 -15.84 12.67 -10.66
N GLU A 73 -14.79 13.40 -10.33
CA GLU A 73 -14.48 14.70 -10.93
C GLU A 73 -13.18 14.56 -11.72
N ASN A 74 -13.11 15.15 -12.92
CA ASN A 74 -11.86 15.22 -13.67
C ASN A 74 -11.66 16.64 -14.21
N PRO A 75 -10.76 17.45 -13.63
CA PRO A 75 -9.88 17.13 -12.49
C PRO A 75 -10.61 17.18 -11.14
N THR A 76 -10.08 16.51 -10.11
CA THR A 76 -10.66 16.56 -8.75
C THR A 76 -10.55 17.98 -8.19
N SER A 77 -11.62 18.48 -7.55
CA SER A 77 -11.56 19.78 -6.86
C SER A 77 -10.63 19.74 -5.65
N GLY A 78 -9.72 20.71 -5.53
CA GLY A 78 -8.87 20.88 -4.35
C GLY A 78 -9.64 20.99 -3.02
N SER A 79 -10.92 21.40 -3.07
CA SER A 79 -11.80 21.47 -1.89
C SER A 79 -12.20 20.11 -1.32
N ARG A 80 -11.95 19.00 -2.03
CA ARG A 80 -12.26 17.64 -1.55
C ARG A 80 -11.19 17.09 -0.61
N PHE A 81 -10.01 17.71 -0.57
CA PHE A 81 -8.92 17.27 0.30
C PHE A 81 -9.03 17.95 1.66
N GLN A 82 -9.39 17.20 2.69
CA GLN A 82 -9.60 17.74 4.04
C GLN A 82 -8.31 18.31 4.65
N ASN A 83 -7.15 17.74 4.28
CA ASN A 83 -5.83 18.14 4.78
C ASN A 83 -5.06 19.08 3.83
N GLY A 84 -5.69 19.58 2.77
CA GLY A 84 -5.02 20.39 1.74
C GLY A 84 -4.34 19.54 0.66
N VAL A 85 -3.34 20.09 -0.05
CA VAL A 85 -2.68 19.41 -1.17
C VAL A 85 -1.98 18.13 -0.68
N PRO A 86 -2.17 16.98 -1.36
CA PRO A 86 -1.36 15.79 -1.11
C PRO A 86 0.13 16.10 -1.13
N PHE A 87 0.83 15.67 -0.08
CA PHE A 87 2.23 15.98 0.13
C PHE A 87 3.12 14.77 -0.16
N TYR A 88 4.10 14.97 -1.04
CA TYR A 88 4.99 13.94 -1.58
C TYR A 88 6.46 14.37 -1.41
N ASN A 89 7.12 13.88 -0.35
CA ASN A 89 8.52 14.19 -0.02
C ASN A 89 9.45 12.98 -0.17
N THR A 90 8.94 11.89 -0.76
CA THR A 90 9.67 10.63 -0.87
C THR A 90 9.60 10.11 -2.31
N ASN A 91 10.69 9.46 -2.78
CA ASN A 91 10.72 8.74 -4.05
C ASN A 91 9.90 7.42 -4.00
N PHE A 92 9.15 7.20 -2.91
CA PHE A 92 8.22 6.08 -2.73
C PHE A 92 7.27 5.94 -3.93
N TYR A 93 6.82 7.07 -4.47
CA TYR A 93 5.82 7.12 -5.53
C TYR A 93 6.34 6.64 -6.88
N ASP A 94 7.64 6.79 -7.15
CA ASP A 94 8.28 6.30 -8.39
C ASP A 94 8.22 4.77 -8.50
N ARG A 95 8.04 4.09 -7.36
CA ARG A 95 7.99 2.62 -7.29
C ARG A 95 6.57 2.08 -7.33
N LEU A 96 5.56 2.92 -7.11
CA LEU A 96 4.17 2.51 -7.19
C LEU A 96 3.80 2.19 -8.63
N GLN A 97 2.88 1.25 -8.77
CA GLN A 97 2.25 0.89 -10.03
C GLN A 97 0.74 0.86 -9.86
N LYS A 98 0.05 1.09 -10.96
CA LYS A 98 -1.38 0.81 -11.06
C LYS A 98 -1.62 -0.66 -10.76
N GLY A 99 -2.62 -0.95 -9.93
CA GLY A 99 -2.88 -2.29 -9.41
C GLY A 99 -1.87 -2.74 -8.35
N ASP A 100 -1.20 -1.83 -7.66
CA ASP A 100 -0.63 -2.13 -6.35
C ASP A 100 -1.74 -2.16 -5.30
N ILE A 101 -1.63 -3.09 -4.35
CA ILE A 101 -2.53 -3.22 -3.21
C ILE A 101 -1.86 -2.54 -2.03
N PHE A 102 -2.58 -1.64 -1.35
CA PHE A 102 -2.11 -1.12 -0.09
C PHE A 102 -2.71 -1.82 1.11
N LEU A 103 -1.97 -1.81 2.21
CA LEU A 103 -2.37 -2.32 3.50
C LEU A 103 -2.10 -1.27 4.58
N GLU A 104 -3.16 -0.83 5.25
CA GLU A 104 -3.08 -0.02 6.46
C GLU A 104 -3.01 -0.92 7.68
N ASN A 105 -2.04 -0.65 8.55
CA ASN A 105 -1.75 -1.47 9.73
C ASN A 105 -1.79 -0.60 10.98
N ASP A 106 -2.96 -0.04 11.28
CA ASP A 106 -3.18 0.57 12.59
C ASP A 106 -3.54 -0.51 13.62
N LEU A 107 -2.89 -0.47 14.79
CA LEU A 107 -2.99 -1.48 15.84
C LEU A 107 -4.39 -1.58 16.47
N SER A 108 -5.27 -0.63 16.16
CA SER A 108 -6.60 -0.49 16.75
C SER A 108 -7.75 -0.94 15.85
N HIS A 109 -7.53 -1.01 14.54
CA HIS A 109 -8.55 -1.39 13.55
C HIS A 109 -8.00 -2.48 12.64
N CYS A 110 -8.87 -3.41 12.24
CA CYS A 110 -8.45 -4.51 11.37
C CYS A 110 -7.80 -3.98 10.08
N TYR A 111 -6.79 -4.71 9.60
CA TYR A 111 -6.03 -4.45 8.39
C TYR A 111 -6.90 -4.00 7.20
N HIS A 112 -6.87 -2.71 6.90
CA HIS A 112 -7.64 -2.12 5.80
C HIS A 112 -6.83 -2.17 4.50
N VAL A 113 -7.50 -2.38 3.37
CA VAL A 113 -6.85 -2.54 2.06
C VAL A 113 -7.61 -1.83 0.95
N GLY A 114 -6.89 -1.50 -0.12
CA GLY A 114 -7.46 -0.97 -1.36
C GLY A 114 -6.45 -1.06 -2.50
N ILE A 115 -6.82 -0.53 -3.67
CA ILE A 115 -6.03 -0.64 -4.89
C ILE A 115 -5.63 0.75 -5.40
N VAL A 116 -4.35 0.89 -5.79
CA VAL A 116 -3.82 2.05 -6.51
C VAL A 116 -4.32 2.04 -7.95
N THR A 117 -5.04 3.09 -8.36
CA THR A 117 -5.69 3.16 -9.69
C THR A 117 -5.07 4.19 -10.60
N ASP A 118 -4.53 5.27 -10.05
CA ASP A 118 -3.80 6.28 -10.82
C ASP A 118 -2.65 6.85 -10.00
N LEU A 119 -1.52 7.11 -10.66
CA LEU A 119 -0.33 7.67 -10.03
C LEU A 119 -0.25 9.19 -10.21
N ASP A 120 -0.97 9.72 -11.21
CA ASP A 120 -0.85 11.10 -11.65
C ASP A 120 -2.23 11.74 -11.90
N TYR A 121 -3.20 11.50 -11.01
CA TYR A 121 -4.56 12.01 -11.19
C TYR A 121 -4.62 13.53 -10.97
N PRO A 122 -5.19 14.33 -11.89
CA PRO A 122 -5.08 15.78 -11.84
C PRO A 122 -5.98 16.45 -10.79
N VAL A 123 -5.50 17.55 -10.19
CA VAL A 123 -6.24 18.39 -9.23
C VAL A 123 -6.41 19.82 -9.76
N THR A 124 -7.60 20.40 -9.60
CA THR A 124 -7.84 21.83 -9.88
C THR A 124 -7.49 22.72 -8.68
N GLN A 125 -7.13 23.98 -8.94
CA GLN A 125 -6.85 25.08 -7.98
C GLN A 125 -5.43 25.22 -7.41
N PHE A 126 -4.54 24.28 -7.63
CA PHE A 126 -3.14 24.42 -7.17
C PHE A 126 -2.24 24.80 -8.36
N SER A 127 -1.56 25.95 -8.27
CA SER A 127 -1.00 26.72 -9.41
C SER A 127 0.25 26.13 -10.10
N SER A 128 0.71 24.94 -9.75
CA SER A 128 1.87 24.30 -10.38
C SER A 128 1.78 22.78 -10.28
N GLN A 129 1.37 22.11 -11.37
CA GLN A 129 1.28 20.64 -11.56
C GLN A 129 0.98 19.84 -10.27
N ASN A 130 -0.30 19.73 -9.91
CA ASN A 130 -0.73 19.01 -8.71
C ASN A 130 -1.53 17.79 -9.14
N THR A 131 -0.81 16.69 -9.33
CA THR A 131 -1.41 15.36 -9.42
C THR A 131 -1.43 14.71 -8.04
N TYR A 132 -2.21 13.65 -7.89
CA TYR A 132 -2.20 12.79 -6.71
C TYR A 132 -2.34 11.33 -7.09
N ILE A 133 -1.97 10.46 -6.16
CA ILE A 133 -2.17 9.02 -6.31
C ILE A 133 -3.55 8.65 -5.84
N GLN A 134 -4.38 8.27 -6.79
CA GLN A 134 -5.73 7.83 -6.56
C GLN A 134 -5.76 6.37 -6.16
N VAL A 135 -6.63 6.08 -5.19
CA VAL A 135 -6.98 4.71 -4.80
C VAL A 135 -8.49 4.51 -4.86
N ILE A 136 -8.90 3.26 -5.00
CA ILE A 136 -10.28 2.80 -4.76
C ILE A 136 -10.26 1.83 -3.58
N GLU A 137 -11.20 2.01 -2.66
CA GLU A 137 -11.28 1.27 -1.40
C GLU A 137 -12.74 1.20 -0.90
N ALA A 138 -13.08 0.15 -0.15
CA ALA A 138 -14.38 0.04 0.54
C ALA A 138 -14.18 0.37 2.03
N ILE A 139 -14.90 1.37 2.54
CA ILE A 139 -14.71 1.87 3.90
C ILE A 139 -16.02 1.77 4.71
N ASP A 140 -15.90 1.25 5.93
CA ASP A 140 -16.99 1.17 6.93
C ASP A 140 -17.52 2.59 7.29
N ASN A 141 -18.71 2.65 7.90
CA ASN A 141 -19.38 3.88 8.32
C ASN A 141 -19.83 4.78 7.16
N SER A 142 -20.75 4.25 6.33
CA SER A 142 -21.61 4.98 5.37
C SER A 142 -20.97 5.51 4.09
N SER A 143 -19.69 5.26 3.85
CA SER A 143 -19.03 5.74 2.63
C SER A 143 -18.92 4.68 1.54
N GLY A 144 -18.95 3.39 1.90
CA GLY A 144 -18.99 2.31 0.93
C GLY A 144 -17.73 2.26 0.06
N VAL A 145 -17.89 1.86 -1.19
CA VAL A 145 -16.83 1.89 -2.19
C VAL A 145 -16.65 3.30 -2.72
N GLN A 146 -15.45 3.84 -2.63
CA GLN A 146 -15.18 5.24 -2.96
C GLN A 146 -13.75 5.48 -3.44
N PHE A 147 -13.53 6.71 -3.95
CA PHE A 147 -12.20 7.21 -4.21
C PHE A 147 -11.52 7.70 -2.93
N GLY A 148 -10.23 7.40 -2.81
CA GLY A 148 -9.34 7.98 -1.81
C GLY A 148 -8.06 8.50 -2.46
N TYR A 149 -7.13 8.93 -1.64
CA TYR A 149 -5.79 9.30 -2.08
C TYR A 149 -4.70 8.81 -1.13
N LEU A 150 -3.48 8.67 -1.67
CA LEU A 150 -2.26 8.45 -0.89
C LEU A 150 -1.45 9.74 -0.79
N ASP A 151 -0.88 9.98 0.38
CA ASP A 151 0.15 10.98 0.65
C ASP A 151 1.08 10.51 1.78
N ASP A 152 2.15 11.25 2.03
CA ASP A 152 3.14 10.88 3.05
C ASP A 152 2.51 10.82 4.44
N GLN A 153 1.50 11.65 4.72
CA GLN A 153 0.84 11.70 6.03
C GLN A 153 0.04 10.42 6.28
N ARG A 154 -0.85 10.02 5.36
CA ARG A 154 -1.60 8.74 5.43
C ARG A 154 -0.65 7.58 5.61
N ILE A 155 0.44 7.64 4.87
CA ILE A 155 1.46 6.60 4.83
C ILE A 155 2.13 6.43 6.20
N ILE A 156 2.44 7.54 6.88
CA ILE A 156 3.06 7.55 8.21
C ILE A 156 2.04 7.18 9.30
N GLU A 157 0.88 7.83 9.29
CA GLU A 157 -0.16 7.69 10.32
C GLU A 157 -0.73 6.26 10.34
N ASN A 158 -1.01 5.69 9.17
CA ASN A 158 -1.67 4.38 9.05
C ASN A 158 -0.69 3.22 8.85
N LYS A 159 0.63 3.45 9.06
CA LYS A 159 1.71 2.45 8.94
C LYS A 159 1.60 1.61 7.67
N PHE A 160 1.43 2.30 6.55
CA PHE A 160 1.19 1.72 5.24
C PHE A 160 2.24 0.70 4.83
N GLU A 161 1.78 -0.37 4.18
CA GLU A 161 2.57 -1.31 3.39
C GLU A 161 1.97 -1.40 1.98
N ILE A 162 2.81 -1.66 0.96
CA ILE A 162 2.36 -1.88 -0.41
C ILE A 162 2.73 -3.29 -0.83
N TYR A 163 1.84 -3.90 -1.58
CA TYR A 163 1.98 -5.24 -2.14
C TYR A 163 1.68 -5.20 -3.63
N ARG A 164 2.50 -5.91 -4.40
CA ARG A 164 2.32 -6.10 -5.82
C ARG A 164 2.13 -7.57 -6.12
N TYR A 165 1.24 -7.91 -7.03
CA TYR A 165 1.16 -9.28 -7.51
C TYR A 165 2.49 -9.69 -8.16
N TYR A 166 3.10 -10.77 -7.69
CA TYR A 166 4.51 -11.12 -7.98
C TYR A 166 4.82 -11.36 -9.46
N GLN A 167 3.83 -11.72 -10.28
CA GLN A 167 4.03 -11.88 -11.73
C GLN A 167 3.90 -10.55 -12.49
N GLY A 168 3.64 -9.45 -11.78
CA GLY A 168 3.13 -8.21 -12.35
C GLY A 168 1.71 -8.38 -12.89
N ILE A 169 1.09 -7.27 -13.27
CA ILE A 169 -0.15 -7.28 -14.05
C ILE A 169 0.12 -6.64 -15.41
N THR A 170 -0.53 -7.15 -16.45
CA THR A 170 -0.51 -6.50 -17.77
C THR A 170 -1.47 -5.32 -17.78
N ASP A 171 -1.29 -4.38 -18.71
CA ASP A 171 -2.23 -3.26 -18.91
C ASP A 171 -3.66 -3.76 -19.15
N TYR A 172 -3.83 -4.86 -19.87
CA TYR A 172 -5.13 -5.48 -20.09
C TYR A 172 -5.78 -5.96 -18.79
N GLN A 173 -5.03 -6.68 -17.94
CA GLN A 173 -5.52 -7.11 -16.64
C GLN A 173 -5.83 -5.93 -15.74
N PHE A 174 -4.98 -4.91 -15.72
CA PHE A 174 -5.24 -3.70 -14.96
C PHE A 174 -6.53 -3.01 -15.42
N ASN A 175 -6.77 -2.90 -16.73
CA ASN A 175 -8.00 -2.31 -17.25
C ASN A 175 -9.25 -3.10 -16.83
N LEU A 176 -9.18 -4.43 -16.75
CA LEU A 176 -10.29 -5.25 -16.21
C LEU A 176 -10.50 -5.02 -14.71
N ILE A 177 -9.42 -4.98 -13.92
CA ILE A 177 -9.47 -4.65 -12.48
C ILE A 177 -10.12 -3.28 -12.29
N TYR A 178 -9.66 -2.28 -13.05
CA TYR A 178 -10.17 -0.92 -12.96
C TYR A 178 -11.63 -0.81 -13.39
N ALA A 179 -12.03 -1.46 -14.48
CA ALA A 179 -13.42 -1.46 -14.95
C ALA A 179 -14.35 -2.10 -13.91
N PHE A 180 -13.92 -3.18 -13.25
CA PHE A 180 -14.67 -3.75 -12.13
C PHE A 180 -14.85 -2.71 -11.02
N LEU A 181 -13.74 -2.11 -10.54
CA LEU A 181 -13.75 -1.18 -9.42
C LEU A 181 -14.56 0.10 -9.69
N ASP A 182 -14.44 0.68 -10.88
CA ASP A 182 -15.16 1.91 -11.28
C ASP A 182 -16.68 1.71 -11.21
N GLU A 183 -17.14 0.50 -11.54
CA GLU A 183 -18.56 0.12 -11.52
C GLU A 183 -19.09 -0.14 -10.12
N GLN A 184 -18.21 -0.45 -9.16
CA GLN A 184 -18.61 -0.62 -7.75
C GLN A 184 -18.65 0.71 -6.99
N ILE A 185 -18.15 1.83 -7.55
CA ILE A 185 -18.10 3.11 -6.84
C ILE A 185 -19.51 3.56 -6.43
N GLY A 186 -19.71 3.79 -5.13
CA GLY A 186 -21.00 4.14 -4.54
C GLY A 186 -21.75 2.99 -3.90
N ASP A 187 -21.30 1.75 -4.09
CA ASP A 187 -21.86 0.57 -3.41
C ASP A 187 -21.63 0.62 -1.90
N ASP A 188 -22.52 -0.02 -1.14
CA ASP A 188 -22.52 0.04 0.31
C ASP A 188 -21.35 -0.75 0.93
N TYR A 189 -20.99 -0.42 2.17
CA TYR A 189 -20.05 -1.24 2.93
C TYR A 189 -20.78 -2.36 3.66
N LYS A 190 -20.33 -3.61 3.52
CA LYS A 190 -20.90 -4.73 4.28
C LYS A 190 -19.95 -5.91 4.42
N LEU A 191 -19.94 -6.47 5.62
CA LEU A 191 -19.25 -7.71 5.93
C LEU A 191 -20.08 -8.94 5.51
N HIS A 192 -19.56 -9.73 4.59
CA HIS A 192 -20.17 -10.99 4.17
C HIS A 192 -19.58 -12.20 4.87
N ASN A 193 -20.42 -13.18 5.19
CA ASN A 193 -20.00 -14.46 5.77
C ASN A 193 -19.44 -15.45 4.73
N HIS A 194 -19.31 -15.02 3.47
CA HIS A 194 -18.72 -15.74 2.33
C HIS A 194 -18.13 -14.71 1.38
N VAL A 195 -17.19 -15.11 0.53
CA VAL A 195 -16.51 -14.19 -0.40
C VAL A 195 -17.33 -14.02 -1.68
N GLN A 196 -17.74 -12.79 -1.95
CA GLN A 196 -18.36 -12.32 -3.18
C GLN A 196 -17.30 -12.03 -4.24
N THR A 197 -17.63 -12.39 -5.47
CA THR A 197 -16.83 -12.07 -6.67
C THR A 197 -17.70 -11.59 -7.82
N SER A 198 -19.01 -11.43 -7.58
CA SER A 198 -19.94 -11.02 -8.63
C SER A 198 -19.77 -9.55 -8.93
N TYR A 199 -19.67 -9.25 -10.22
CA TYR A 199 -19.72 -7.87 -10.75
C TYR A 199 -21.03 -7.13 -10.40
N TYR A 200 -22.08 -7.87 -10.05
CA TYR A 200 -23.40 -7.31 -9.68
C TYR A 200 -23.63 -7.25 -8.16
N CYS A 201 -22.61 -7.52 -7.34
CA CYS A 201 -22.71 -7.25 -5.91
C CYS A 201 -22.85 -5.74 -5.73
N ASN A 202 -23.61 -5.31 -4.73
CA ASN A 202 -23.88 -3.90 -4.46
C ASN A 202 -23.44 -3.48 -3.05
N ASP A 203 -22.69 -4.36 -2.41
CA ASP A 203 -22.11 -4.15 -1.10
C ASP A 203 -20.77 -4.90 -1.00
N TRP A 204 -19.80 -4.28 -0.31
CA TRP A 204 -18.42 -4.76 -0.27
C TRP A 204 -17.75 -4.46 1.07
N TYR A 205 -16.83 -5.30 1.51
CA TYR A 205 -15.80 -4.90 2.46
C TYR A 205 -14.42 -4.87 1.80
N CYS A 206 -13.46 -4.20 2.43
CA CYS A 206 -12.19 -3.84 1.81
C CYS A 206 -11.44 -5.03 1.18
N GLY A 207 -11.25 -6.13 1.93
CA GLY A 207 -10.57 -7.31 1.42
C GLY A 207 -11.32 -8.00 0.27
N GLU A 208 -12.64 -8.12 0.38
CA GLU A 208 -13.46 -8.76 -0.64
C GLU A 208 -13.50 -7.97 -1.95
N LEU A 209 -13.64 -6.63 -1.89
CA LEU A 209 -13.58 -5.78 -3.07
C LEU A 209 -12.26 -5.99 -3.83
N VAL A 210 -11.14 -5.95 -3.10
CA VAL A 210 -9.81 -6.15 -3.69
C VAL A 210 -9.70 -7.52 -4.34
N TYR A 211 -10.12 -8.59 -3.65
CA TYR A 211 -10.08 -9.93 -4.22
C TYR A 211 -10.96 -10.09 -5.45
N ALA A 212 -12.21 -9.59 -5.39
CA ALA A 212 -13.16 -9.68 -6.50
C ALA A 212 -12.65 -8.98 -7.76
N ALA A 213 -12.02 -7.80 -7.63
CA ALA A 213 -11.47 -7.08 -8.77
C ALA A 213 -10.35 -7.87 -9.49
N TYR A 214 -9.43 -8.48 -8.74
CA TYR A 214 -8.39 -9.33 -9.34
C TYR A 214 -8.96 -10.63 -9.90
N TYR A 215 -9.92 -11.24 -9.19
CA TYR A 215 -10.59 -12.45 -9.64
C TYR A 215 -11.32 -12.22 -10.97
N TYR A 216 -11.99 -11.07 -11.13
CA TYR A 216 -12.63 -10.65 -12.38
C TYR A 216 -11.63 -10.54 -13.53
N ALA A 217 -10.41 -10.06 -13.26
CA ALA A 217 -9.31 -10.03 -14.21
C ALA A 217 -8.61 -11.39 -14.43
N GLY A 218 -9.13 -12.48 -13.86
CA GLY A 218 -8.60 -13.84 -13.98
C GLY A 218 -7.37 -14.11 -13.10
N ILE A 219 -7.15 -13.32 -12.05
CA ILE A 219 -6.00 -13.42 -11.15
C ILE A 219 -6.45 -13.88 -9.77
N ASN A 220 -5.98 -15.04 -9.32
CA ASN A 220 -6.20 -15.49 -7.94
C ASN A 220 -5.06 -15.02 -7.03
N ILE A 221 -5.31 -13.93 -6.28
CA ILE A 221 -4.35 -13.33 -5.35
C ILE A 221 -4.40 -13.94 -3.93
N ALA A 222 -5.32 -14.86 -3.67
CA ALA A 222 -5.44 -15.57 -2.40
C ALA A 222 -5.62 -17.08 -2.63
N PRO A 223 -4.66 -17.78 -3.27
CA PRO A 223 -4.82 -19.18 -3.66
C PRO A 223 -4.92 -20.16 -2.48
N SER A 224 -4.44 -19.77 -1.29
CA SER A 224 -4.62 -20.53 -0.05
C SER A 224 -6.04 -20.43 0.50
N PHE A 225 -6.85 -19.52 -0.02
CA PHE A 225 -8.26 -19.38 0.31
C PHE A 225 -9.07 -20.32 -0.60
N THR A 226 -9.18 -21.58 -0.16
CA THR A 226 -9.75 -22.68 -0.96
C THR A 226 -11.25 -22.85 -0.79
N ASP A 227 -11.88 -22.15 0.14
CA ASP A 227 -13.31 -22.24 0.41
C ASP A 227 -13.95 -20.85 0.45
N LEU A 228 -14.57 -20.46 -0.68
CA LEU A 228 -15.37 -19.24 -0.77
C LEU A 228 -16.54 -19.21 0.22
N ASN A 229 -16.90 -20.35 0.82
CA ASN A 229 -17.99 -20.48 1.78
C ASN A 229 -17.56 -20.40 3.24
N SER A 230 -16.27 -20.25 3.56
CA SER A 230 -15.83 -20.14 4.95
C SER A 230 -14.84 -19.00 5.17
N SER A 231 -15.29 -18.04 5.98
CA SER A 231 -14.54 -16.95 6.62
C SER A 231 -14.40 -15.65 5.83
N PHE A 232 -14.24 -14.54 6.57
CA PHE A 232 -13.91 -13.23 6.03
C PHE A 232 -12.51 -13.24 5.43
N LEU A 233 -12.35 -12.65 4.25
CA LEU A 233 -11.08 -12.45 3.60
C LEU A 233 -10.41 -11.18 4.14
N ILE A 234 -9.65 -11.32 5.21
CA ILE A 234 -8.93 -10.20 5.81
C ILE A 234 -7.80 -9.70 4.88
N GLY A 235 -7.50 -8.40 4.93
CA GLY A 235 -6.49 -7.79 4.07
C GLY A 235 -5.11 -8.45 4.14
N THR A 236 -4.71 -8.94 5.33
CA THR A 236 -3.46 -9.68 5.49
C THR A 236 -3.46 -11.04 4.81
N THR A 237 -4.60 -11.70 4.62
CA THR A 237 -4.65 -12.96 3.85
C THR A 237 -4.33 -12.71 2.38
N ILE A 238 -4.82 -11.60 1.83
CA ILE A 238 -4.52 -11.17 0.46
C ILE A 238 -3.04 -10.81 0.34
N CYS A 239 -2.52 -10.02 1.28
CA CYS A 239 -1.16 -9.49 1.23
C CYS A 239 -0.08 -10.53 1.59
N ASN A 240 -0.40 -11.52 2.43
CA ASN A 240 0.50 -12.62 2.79
C ASN A 240 0.28 -13.87 1.91
N GLY A 241 -0.64 -13.81 0.95
CA GLY A 241 -0.79 -14.85 -0.05
C GLY A 241 0.55 -15.05 -0.79
N ILE A 242 0.86 -16.30 -1.15
CA ILE A 242 2.13 -16.71 -1.81
C ILE A 242 2.42 -15.91 -3.09
N THR A 243 1.43 -15.16 -3.60
CA THR A 243 1.46 -14.42 -4.85
C THR A 243 1.61 -12.90 -4.71
N ALA A 244 1.79 -12.35 -3.52
CA ALA A 244 2.05 -10.93 -3.35
C ALA A 244 3.51 -10.69 -2.92
N GLU A 245 4.23 -9.86 -3.66
CA GLU A 245 5.52 -9.31 -3.25
C GLU A 245 5.27 -8.02 -2.47
N ARG A 246 5.81 -7.93 -1.26
CA ARG A 246 5.82 -6.67 -0.52
C ARG A 246 6.76 -5.70 -1.23
N ILE A 247 6.22 -4.60 -1.71
CA ILE A 247 7.03 -3.48 -2.19
C ILE A 247 7.60 -2.80 -0.94
N HIS A 248 8.91 -2.90 -0.77
CA HIS A 248 9.60 -2.23 0.32
C HIS A 248 9.47 -0.73 0.14
N LEU A 249 8.79 -0.09 1.10
CA LEU A 249 8.59 1.34 1.08
C LEU A 249 9.83 2.03 1.58
N ASP A 250 10.21 3.08 0.86
CA ASP A 250 11.37 3.90 1.12
C ASP A 250 11.32 4.70 2.44
N LYS A 251 10.35 4.41 3.31
CA LYS A 251 10.40 4.73 4.76
C LYS A 251 11.64 4.14 5.43
N ASP A 252 12.16 3.06 4.87
CA ASP A 252 13.41 2.40 5.25
C ASP A 252 14.66 3.01 4.58
N LEU A 253 14.54 4.09 3.79
CA LEU A 253 15.71 4.74 3.21
C LEU A 253 16.52 5.49 4.27
N PHE A 254 15.86 6.15 5.22
CA PHE A 254 16.59 6.86 6.26
C PHE A 254 17.32 5.86 7.15
N LEU A 255 18.58 6.15 7.43
CA LEU A 255 19.36 5.37 8.37
C LEU A 255 18.75 5.54 9.77
N ILE A 256 18.60 4.46 10.52
CA ILE A 256 18.14 4.56 11.90
C ILE A 256 19.35 4.78 12.81
N LEU A 257 19.21 5.72 13.74
CA LEU A 257 20.17 5.93 14.82
C LEU A 257 19.67 5.24 16.09
N GLN A 258 20.52 4.42 16.69
CA GLN A 258 20.24 3.76 17.96
C GLN A 258 21.37 4.06 18.96
N MET A 259 20.99 4.50 20.16
CA MET A 259 21.91 4.67 21.26
C MET A 259 22.40 3.31 21.76
N VAL A 260 23.71 3.07 21.76
CA VAL A 260 24.32 1.84 22.32
C VAL A 260 24.81 2.08 23.74
N ARG A 261 25.71 3.06 23.92
CA ARG A 261 26.26 3.41 25.24
C ARG A 261 26.89 4.79 25.26
N LYS A 262 26.90 5.41 26.43
CA LYS A 262 27.69 6.62 26.69
C LYS A 262 29.02 6.24 27.36
N ASN A 263 30.11 6.79 26.83
CA ASN A 263 31.42 6.82 27.46
C ASN A 263 31.69 8.25 27.97
N PHE A 264 32.70 8.44 28.83
CA PHE A 264 33.01 9.72 29.48
C PHE A 264 32.86 10.96 28.58
N SER A 265 33.46 10.94 27.39
CA SER A 265 33.48 12.07 26.44
C SER A 265 32.91 11.74 25.06
N SER A 266 32.23 10.60 24.90
CA SER A 266 31.71 10.15 23.61
C SER A 266 30.48 9.28 23.74
N TYR A 267 29.68 9.24 22.68
CA TYR A 267 28.54 8.36 22.52
C TYR A 267 28.86 7.29 21.48
N THR A 268 28.59 6.03 21.79
CA THR A 268 28.58 4.96 20.79
C THR A 268 27.18 4.85 20.22
N ILE A 269 27.04 5.18 18.94
CA ILE A 269 25.78 5.16 18.20
C ILE A 269 25.84 4.07 17.15
N ARG A 270 24.78 3.28 17.05
CA ARG A 270 24.58 2.34 15.97
C ARG A 270 23.83 3.03 14.84
N ILE A 271 24.40 2.98 13.64
CA ILE A 271 23.78 3.44 12.39
C ILE A 271 23.29 2.19 11.66
N ILE A 272 21.98 2.10 11.45
CA ILE A 272 21.33 0.91 10.87
C ILE A 272 20.85 1.25 9.47
N ASN A 273 21.24 0.42 8.51
CA ASN A 273 20.73 0.44 7.15
C ASN A 273 19.55 -0.53 7.07
N CYS A 274 18.34 0.01 7.00
CA CYS A 274 17.10 -0.76 6.84
C CYS A 274 16.79 -1.07 5.37
N SER A 275 17.56 -0.52 4.43
CA SER A 275 17.35 -0.75 3.01
C SER A 275 17.93 -2.09 2.54
N ASN A 276 17.45 -2.53 1.37
CA ASN A 276 17.90 -3.75 0.69
C ASN A 276 19.17 -3.56 -0.15
N PHE A 277 19.80 -2.38 -0.10
CA PHE A 277 21.01 -2.07 -0.86
C PHE A 277 22.13 -1.61 0.06
N TYR A 278 23.34 -1.62 -0.49
CA TYR A 278 24.55 -1.17 0.18
C TYR A 278 24.60 0.35 0.28
N ILE A 279 24.95 0.89 1.46
CA ILE A 279 25.03 2.34 1.69
C ILE A 279 26.43 2.74 2.16
N SER A 280 27.02 3.75 1.51
CA SER A 280 28.13 4.53 2.07
C SER A 280 27.56 5.70 2.89
N ALA A 281 27.49 5.50 4.20
CA ALA A 281 26.94 6.42 5.17
C ALA A 281 28.01 7.42 5.65
N TYR A 282 27.67 8.70 5.63
CA TYR A 282 28.43 9.78 6.23
C TYR A 282 27.86 10.11 7.59
N TYR A 283 28.69 10.51 8.55
CA TYR A 283 28.23 10.91 9.89
C TYR A 283 29.20 11.92 10.51
N ASN A 284 28.74 12.70 11.48
CA ASN A 284 29.62 13.56 12.27
C ASN A 284 30.29 12.76 13.40
N SER A 285 31.63 12.72 13.45
CA SER A 285 32.38 12.09 14.55
C SER A 285 32.47 12.96 15.80
N LYS A 286 31.92 14.18 15.73
CA LYS A 286 31.85 15.14 16.82
C LYS A 286 30.50 15.87 16.79
N MET A 287 29.83 15.98 17.94
CA MET A 287 28.48 16.56 18.03
C MET A 287 28.40 17.95 17.36
N CYS A 288 27.26 18.24 16.73
CA CYS A 288 27.01 19.49 16.01
C CYS A 288 25.74 20.20 16.50
N PHE A 289 25.52 21.43 16.02
CA PHE A 289 24.29 22.16 16.31
C PHE A 289 23.14 21.65 15.42
N GLU A 290 21.91 21.82 15.88
CA GLU A 290 20.71 21.33 15.21
C GLU A 290 20.65 21.75 13.73
N ASN A 291 20.89 23.03 13.46
CA ASN A 291 20.78 23.56 12.11
C ASN A 291 21.85 22.99 11.17
N ASP A 292 23.04 22.69 11.69
CA ASP A 292 24.13 22.07 10.94
C ASP A 292 23.81 20.58 10.64
N ALA A 293 23.29 19.87 11.64
CA ALA A 293 22.81 18.49 11.52
C ALA A 293 21.69 18.37 10.50
N LYS A 294 20.60 19.10 10.71
CA LYS A 294 19.37 19.07 9.90
C LYS A 294 19.62 19.39 8.44
N ASN A 295 20.47 20.38 8.15
CA ASN A 295 20.69 20.86 6.79
C ASN A 295 22.00 20.34 6.15
N TRP A 296 22.75 19.51 6.87
CA TRP A 296 24.06 19.02 6.44
C TRP A 296 24.98 20.15 5.96
N VAL A 297 25.20 21.14 6.83
CA VAL A 297 26.01 22.34 6.56
C VAL A 297 27.00 22.57 7.69
N ASN A 298 28.15 23.20 7.41
CA ASN A 298 29.17 23.55 8.40
C ASN A 298 29.71 22.38 9.25
N LEU A 299 29.56 21.14 8.79
CA LEU A 299 30.07 19.95 9.46
C LEU A 299 31.54 19.75 9.09
N ASN A 300 32.44 19.91 10.07
CA ASN A 300 33.88 19.78 9.85
C ASN A 300 34.41 18.37 10.11
N ASP A 301 33.77 17.63 11.02
CA ASP A 301 34.21 16.33 11.51
C ASP A 301 33.43 15.19 10.85
N ILE A 302 33.36 15.17 9.51
CA ILE A 302 32.60 14.15 8.76
C ILE A 302 33.46 12.90 8.52
N HIS A 303 32.92 11.73 8.85
CA HIS A 303 33.48 10.43 8.51
C HIS A 303 32.54 9.66 7.58
N CYS A 304 33.08 8.67 6.89
CA CYS A 304 32.34 7.77 6.01
C CYS A 304 32.52 6.33 6.49
N THR A 305 31.48 5.53 6.36
CA THR A 305 31.47 4.09 6.67
C THR A 305 30.52 3.37 5.74
N ASP A 306 30.78 2.11 5.50
CA ASP A 306 30.01 1.28 4.59
C ASP A 306 29.12 0.32 5.38
N ILE A 307 27.84 0.28 5.02
CA ILE A 307 26.83 -0.52 5.70
C ILE A 307 26.13 -1.40 4.67
N PHE A 308 26.30 -2.72 4.79
CA PHE A 308 25.59 -3.68 3.96
C PHE A 308 24.06 -3.56 4.14
N SER A 309 23.31 -4.07 3.17
CA SER A 309 21.85 -4.17 3.24
C SER A 309 21.40 -4.84 4.53
N TYR A 310 20.38 -4.29 5.19
CA TYR A 310 19.83 -4.82 6.45
C TYR A 310 20.87 -5.03 7.57
N SER A 311 21.92 -4.23 7.57
CA SER A 311 23.03 -4.33 8.52
C SER A 311 23.21 -3.05 9.32
N TYR A 312 24.22 -3.01 10.19
CA TYR A 312 24.53 -1.84 10.99
C TYR A 312 26.03 -1.71 11.22
N VAL A 313 26.43 -0.51 11.64
CA VAL A 313 27.77 -0.22 12.15
C VAL A 313 27.68 0.60 13.43
N GLU A 314 28.57 0.33 14.39
CA GLU A 314 28.71 1.15 15.59
C GLU A 314 29.81 2.19 15.39
N VAL A 315 29.48 3.45 15.58
CA VAL A 315 30.40 4.58 15.47
C VAL A 315 30.53 5.30 16.81
N SER A 316 31.68 5.94 17.02
CA SER A 316 31.90 6.79 18.19
C SER A 316 31.78 8.25 17.80
N ILE A 317 30.96 9.00 18.54
CA ILE A 317 30.72 10.43 18.34
C ILE A 317 31.14 11.18 19.60
N SER A 318 32.17 12.01 19.48
CA SER A 318 32.70 12.81 20.58
C SER A 318 31.81 14.00 20.94
N MET A 319 31.76 14.33 22.22
CA MET A 319 31.05 15.53 22.68
C MET A 319 31.73 16.81 22.16
N ASN A 320 30.94 17.87 21.97
CA ASN A 320 31.44 19.14 21.42
C ASN A 320 30.84 20.36 22.10
N TRP A 321 31.35 20.69 23.29
CA TRP A 321 30.94 21.88 24.04
C TRP A 321 29.42 21.95 24.22
N PHE A 322 28.75 22.88 23.52
CA PHE A 322 27.31 23.13 23.60
C PHE A 322 26.50 22.42 22.50
N ALA A 323 27.16 21.73 21.58
CA ALA A 323 26.47 20.99 20.53
C ALA A 323 25.78 19.75 21.10
N THR A 324 24.52 19.55 20.70
CA THR A 324 23.63 18.53 21.26
C THR A 324 23.20 17.47 20.23
N HIS A 325 23.55 17.63 18.96
CA HIS A 325 23.05 16.78 17.89
C HIS A 325 24.10 15.84 17.30
N VAL A 326 23.62 14.69 16.87
CA VAL A 326 24.33 13.73 16.03
C VAL A 326 23.59 13.57 14.72
N THR A 327 24.28 13.24 13.64
CA THR A 327 23.69 13.12 12.32
C THR A 327 24.43 12.10 11.46
N THR A 328 23.66 11.44 10.61
CA THR A 328 24.15 10.61 9.52
C THR A 328 23.41 10.97 8.23
N SER A 329 24.05 10.73 7.09
CA SER A 329 23.41 10.86 5.80
C SER A 329 24.04 9.95 4.76
N PHE A 330 23.36 9.76 3.64
CA PHE A 330 23.95 9.20 2.44
C PHE A 330 23.33 9.87 1.21
N CYS A 331 23.98 9.71 0.06
CA CYS A 331 23.51 10.27 -1.19
C CYS A 331 22.80 9.20 -2.02
N LEU A 332 21.59 9.50 -2.47
CA LEU A 332 20.92 8.79 -3.55
C LEU A 332 21.15 9.54 -4.85
N ILE A 333 21.44 8.77 -5.91
CA ILE A 333 21.55 9.29 -7.27
C ILE A 333 20.38 8.69 -8.04
N ASN A 334 19.41 9.52 -8.43
CA ASN A 334 18.26 9.09 -9.21
C ASN A 334 18.21 9.89 -10.52
N LEU A 335 18.40 9.19 -11.65
CA LEU A 335 18.30 9.61 -13.05
C LEU A 335 19.02 10.92 -13.46
N ASN A 336 18.75 12.06 -12.80
CA ASN A 336 19.42 13.36 -12.98
C ASN A 336 19.52 14.21 -11.70
N ARG A 337 19.19 13.67 -10.52
CA ARG A 337 19.18 14.40 -9.25
C ARG A 337 20.00 13.65 -8.20
N LYS A 338 20.73 14.43 -7.40
CA LYS A 338 21.45 13.94 -6.24
C LYS A 338 20.74 14.43 -4.99
N GLU A 339 20.28 13.49 -4.18
CA GLU A 339 19.55 13.77 -2.95
C GLU A 339 20.35 13.25 -1.77
N ARG A 340 20.49 14.06 -0.73
CA ARG A 340 21.06 13.66 0.54
C ARG A 340 19.94 13.42 1.53
N LEU A 341 19.81 12.15 1.95
CA LEU A 341 18.91 11.77 3.03
C LEU A 341 19.64 11.90 4.34
N ILE A 342 19.06 12.67 5.27
CA ILE A 342 19.68 13.05 6.53
C ILE A 342 18.83 12.50 7.67
N THR A 343 19.45 11.72 8.54
CA THR A 343 18.90 11.40 9.86
C THR A 343 19.70 12.17 10.90
N TYR A 344 19.03 12.83 11.83
CA TYR A 344 19.68 13.51 12.94
C TYR A 344 18.94 13.25 14.24
N ALA A 345 19.66 13.32 15.35
CA ALA A 345 19.10 13.02 16.65
C ALA A 345 19.66 13.93 17.75
N ASN A 346 18.87 14.10 18.80
CA ASN A 346 19.23 14.81 20.02
C ASN A 346 18.77 14.05 21.27
N GLU A 347 18.84 14.72 22.43
CA GLU A 347 18.42 14.15 23.72
C GLU A 347 19.12 12.83 24.06
N LEU A 348 20.40 12.72 23.70
CA LEU A 348 21.20 11.51 23.91
C LEU A 348 21.33 11.21 25.41
N SER A 349 20.73 10.10 25.82
CA SER A 349 20.71 9.59 27.19
C SER A 349 21.21 8.16 27.23
N ASP A 350 21.31 7.57 28.43
CA ASP A 350 21.67 6.14 28.55
C ASP A 350 20.55 5.22 28.04
N THR A 351 19.32 5.74 27.92
CA THR A 351 18.13 4.96 27.56
C THR A 351 17.65 5.19 26.13
N GLY A 352 18.21 6.17 25.41
CA GLY A 352 17.79 6.43 24.04
C GLY A 352 18.23 7.78 23.48
N LEU A 353 17.66 8.09 22.32
CA LEU A 353 17.80 9.34 21.59
C LEU A 353 16.48 9.65 20.88
N THR A 354 16.25 10.91 20.53
CA THR A 354 15.10 11.34 19.73
C THR A 354 15.57 11.64 18.32
N SER A 355 15.06 10.91 17.32
CA SER A 355 15.48 11.00 15.92
C SER A 355 14.50 11.78 15.05
N TYR A 356 15.03 12.42 14.02
CA TYR A 356 14.35 13.23 13.02
C TYR A 356 14.99 12.99 11.65
N ASN A 357 14.24 13.31 10.59
CA ASN A 357 14.68 13.12 9.21
C ASN A 357 14.57 14.43 8.42
N ASN A 358 15.45 14.61 7.42
CA ASN A 358 15.36 15.70 6.45
C ASN A 358 15.96 15.28 5.09
N VAL A 359 15.57 15.97 4.03
CA VAL A 359 16.10 15.77 2.68
C VAL A 359 16.76 17.05 2.20
N LYS A 360 17.94 16.94 1.58
CA LYS A 360 18.64 18.04 0.92
C LYS A 360 18.93 17.70 -0.53
N PHE A 361 18.49 18.56 -1.43
CA PHE A 361 18.83 18.49 -2.85
C PHE A 361 20.24 19.08 -3.07
N GLU A 362 21.12 18.34 -3.76
CA GLU A 362 22.50 18.75 -4.08
C GLU A 362 22.72 19.14 -5.54
#